data_AF-A0A2G5CR35-F1
#
_entry.id   AF-A0A2G5CR35-F1
#
_cell.length_a   1.000
_cell.length_b   1.000
_cell.length_c   1.000
_cell.angle_alpha   90.00
_cell.angle_beta   90.00
_cell.angle_gamma   90.00
#
_symmetry.space_group_name_H-M   'P 1'
#
loop_
_entity.id
_entity.type
_entity.pdbx_description
1 polymer ?
#
loop_
_entity_poly.entity_id
_entity_poly.type
_entity_poly.pdbx_seq_one_letter_code
_entity_poly.pdbx_strand_id
1 'polypeptide(L)'
;MTELAGRDEHGTEQSISDDVYYQVMLRDRHGRVRLMGRGVTPTSYFGSRTTSSNHNGAHRIEILENEIGEIRRKKQEREEELQREILEMRKKAQELEEQRQQEFDQMKRNFEAQTEDIQRNFDEQSAAMEERILQTLLLRATDLHNAGKRPICTHS
;
A
#
# COMPACT_ATOMS: atom_id res chain seq x y z
N MET A 1 -27.74 -21.21 -26.89
CA MET A 1 -26.36 -21.13 -27.40
C MET A 1 -26.28 -22.06 -28.59
N THR A 2 -26.21 -21.52 -29.79
CA THR A 2 -25.98 -22.27 -31.03
C THR A 2 -24.50 -22.61 -31.10
N GLU A 3 -24.15 -23.89 -30.97
CA GLU A 3 -22.78 -24.35 -31.12
C GLU A 3 -22.36 -24.20 -32.60
N LEU A 4 -21.29 -23.44 -32.83
CA LEU A 4 -20.72 -23.14 -34.15
C LEU A 4 -19.96 -24.37 -34.66
N ALA A 5 -20.45 -24.98 -35.73
CA ALA A 5 -19.74 -26.06 -36.43
C ALA A 5 -18.49 -25.52 -37.15
N GLY A 6 -17.45 -26.35 -37.23
CA GLY A 6 -16.16 -26.00 -37.82
C GLY A 6 -16.26 -25.53 -39.28
N ARG A 7 -15.52 -24.47 -39.61
CA ARG A 7 -15.45 -23.86 -40.94
C ARG A 7 -14.34 -24.50 -41.78
N ASP A 8 -14.57 -24.59 -43.08
CA ASP A 8 -13.53 -24.93 -44.05
C ASP A 8 -12.57 -23.76 -44.32
N GLU A 9 -11.46 -24.01 -45.03
CA GLU A 9 -10.39 -23.04 -45.31
C GLU A 9 -10.79 -21.87 -46.22
N HIS A 10 -12.03 -21.87 -46.73
CA HIS A 10 -12.62 -20.77 -47.50
C HIS A 10 -13.82 -20.11 -46.80
N GLY A 11 -14.07 -20.45 -45.53
CA GLY A 11 -14.99 -19.74 -44.64
C GLY A 11 -16.47 -19.96 -44.95
N THR A 12 -16.83 -21.03 -45.66
CA THR A 12 -18.23 -21.30 -46.03
C THR A 12 -18.82 -22.35 -45.07
N GLU A 13 -19.95 -22.03 -44.43
CA GLU A 13 -20.64 -22.95 -43.52
C GLU A 13 -21.43 -23.98 -44.34
N GLN A 14 -20.91 -25.21 -44.42
CA GLN A 14 -21.61 -26.33 -45.04
C GLN A 14 -22.35 -27.15 -43.98
N SER A 15 -23.65 -27.40 -44.21
CA SER A 15 -24.45 -28.29 -43.37
C SER A 15 -23.97 -29.73 -43.55
N ILE A 16 -23.65 -30.42 -42.46
CA ILE A 16 -23.30 -31.84 -42.48
C ILE A 16 -24.51 -32.62 -43.05
N SER A 17 -24.31 -33.36 -44.15
CA SER A 17 -25.37 -34.18 -44.75
C SER A 17 -25.67 -35.40 -43.87
N ASP A 18 -26.96 -35.69 -43.68
CA ASP A 18 -27.46 -36.83 -42.89
C ASP A 18 -26.92 -38.19 -43.38
N ASP A 19 -26.40 -38.27 -44.61
CA ASP A 19 -25.77 -39.47 -45.16
C ASP A 19 -24.57 -39.95 -44.34
N VAL A 20 -23.80 -39.02 -43.75
CA VAL A 20 -22.68 -39.34 -42.83
C VAL A 20 -23.21 -40.02 -41.57
N TYR A 21 -24.37 -39.59 -41.08
CA TYR A 21 -25.00 -40.16 -39.89
C TYR A 21 -25.42 -41.62 -40.13
N TYR A 22 -25.99 -41.92 -41.30
CA TYR A 22 -26.39 -43.29 -41.65
C TYR A 22 -25.22 -44.22 -41.97
N GLN A 23 -24.07 -43.67 -42.38
CA GLN A 23 -22.86 -44.45 -42.60
C GLN A 23 -22.26 -45.00 -41.28
N VAL A 24 -22.44 -44.26 -40.18
CA VAL A 24 -21.95 -44.65 -38.85
C VAL A 24 -23.00 -45.42 -38.05
N MET A 25 -24.27 -45.02 -38.12
CA MET A 25 -25.33 -45.55 -37.25
C MET A 25 -26.17 -46.68 -37.87
N LEU A 26 -25.97 -47.01 -39.17
CA LEU A 26 -26.77 -47.94 -39.98
C LEU A 26 -28.27 -47.56 -40.05
N ARG A 27 -28.89 -47.80 -41.20
CA ARG A 27 -30.32 -47.52 -41.38
C ARG A 27 -31.15 -48.55 -40.61
N ASP A 28 -31.87 -48.05 -39.63
CA ASP A 28 -32.87 -48.70 -38.78
C ASP A 28 -32.37 -49.48 -37.55
N ARG A 29 -32.61 -48.89 -36.36
CA ARG A 29 -33.46 -49.49 -35.30
C ARG A 29 -34.10 -48.42 -34.42
N HIS A 30 -35.29 -47.99 -34.81
CA HIS A 30 -36.16 -47.16 -33.99
C HIS A 30 -36.96 -48.10 -33.06
N GLY A 31 -36.57 -48.20 -31.79
CA GLY A 31 -37.27 -49.07 -30.83
C GLY A 31 -37.12 -48.59 -29.41
N ARG A 32 -38.17 -48.02 -28.85
CA ARG A 32 -38.27 -47.68 -27.42
C ARG A 32 -38.34 -48.97 -26.61
N VAL A 33 -37.22 -49.39 -26.03
CA VAL A 33 -37.15 -50.63 -25.24
C VAL A 33 -37.80 -50.40 -23.87
N ARG A 34 -39.04 -50.87 -23.69
CA ARG A 34 -39.64 -51.09 -22.36
C ARG A 34 -39.30 -52.52 -21.93
N LEU A 35 -38.29 -52.68 -21.08
CA LEU A 35 -38.01 -53.97 -20.42
C LEU A 35 -39.05 -54.21 -19.32
N MET A 36 -40.27 -54.62 -19.70
CA MET A 36 -41.12 -55.39 -18.79
C MET A 36 -40.68 -56.84 -18.87
N GLY A 37 -39.77 -57.20 -17.98
CA GLY A 37 -39.24 -58.54 -17.79
C GLY A 37 -38.56 -58.58 -16.43
N ARG A 38 -38.65 -59.70 -15.74
CA ARG A 38 -38.09 -59.94 -14.39
C ARG A 38 -36.56 -60.05 -14.44
N GLY A 39 -35.90 -59.10 -15.08
CA GLY A 39 -34.46 -58.96 -15.19
C GLY A 39 -33.98 -57.75 -14.39
N VAL A 40 -32.70 -57.74 -14.04
CA VAL A 40 -32.08 -56.65 -13.28
C VAL A 40 -32.20 -55.33 -14.05
N THR A 41 -33.13 -54.48 -13.62
CA THR A 41 -33.19 -53.09 -14.08
C THR A 41 -31.89 -52.38 -13.64
N PRO A 42 -31.36 -51.38 -14.38
CA PRO A 42 -30.14 -50.65 -14.00
C PRO A 42 -30.15 -50.10 -12.57
N THR A 43 -31.33 -49.82 -12.02
CA THR A 43 -31.57 -49.45 -10.61
C THR A 43 -31.08 -50.51 -9.61
N SER A 44 -31.02 -51.78 -10.02
CA SER A 44 -30.48 -52.91 -9.26
C SER A 44 -28.95 -52.99 -9.30
N TYR A 45 -28.30 -52.46 -10.34
CA TYR A 45 -26.83 -52.45 -10.48
C TYR A 45 -26.20 -51.30 -9.69
N PHE A 46 -26.89 -50.16 -9.63
CA PHE A 46 -26.46 -48.99 -8.85
C PHE A 46 -27.01 -48.96 -7.43
N GLY A 47 -27.46 -50.10 -6.91
CA GLY A 47 -27.82 -50.30 -5.51
C GLY A 47 -28.82 -49.26 -5.00
N SER A 48 -30.11 -49.62 -4.97
CA SER A 48 -31.04 -48.96 -4.05
C SER A 48 -30.51 -49.16 -2.62
N ARG A 49 -29.67 -48.23 -2.15
CA ARG A 49 -29.31 -48.12 -0.75
C ARG A 49 -30.58 -47.66 -0.08
N THR A 50 -31.30 -48.62 0.48
CA THR A 50 -32.30 -48.39 1.52
C THR A 50 -31.72 -47.36 2.49
N THR A 51 -32.42 -46.25 2.63
CA THR A 51 -32.10 -45.15 3.54
C THR A 51 -32.26 -45.63 4.98
N SER A 52 -31.29 -46.39 5.46
CA SER A 52 -31.16 -46.77 6.88
C SER A 52 -29.76 -46.41 7.34
N SER A 53 -29.51 -45.11 7.53
CA SER A 53 -28.40 -44.64 8.37
C SER A 53 -28.64 -43.22 8.91
N ASN A 54 -29.82 -42.96 9.46
CA ASN A 54 -30.10 -41.71 10.19
C ASN A 54 -29.29 -41.56 11.50
N HIS A 55 -28.56 -42.59 11.94
CA HIS A 55 -27.81 -42.53 13.21
C HIS A 55 -26.40 -41.93 13.08
N ASN A 56 -25.76 -42.02 11.91
CA ASN A 56 -24.39 -41.49 11.70
C ASN A 56 -24.38 -40.04 11.21
N GLY A 57 -25.51 -39.54 10.70
CA GLY A 57 -25.65 -38.15 10.25
C GLY A 57 -25.62 -37.17 11.41
N ALA A 58 -26.33 -37.46 12.50
CA ALA A 58 -26.40 -36.59 13.68
C ALA A 58 -25.03 -36.40 14.35
N HIS A 59 -24.28 -37.49 14.57
CA HIS A 59 -22.93 -37.39 15.17
C HIS A 59 -21.94 -36.67 14.25
N ARG A 60 -22.04 -36.85 12.93
CA ARG A 60 -21.20 -36.13 11.97
C ARG A 60 -21.55 -34.64 11.90
N ILE A 61 -22.83 -34.28 12.03
CA ILE A 61 -23.27 -32.89 12.11
C ILE A 61 -22.69 -32.24 13.37
N GLU A 62 -22.80 -32.89 14.52
CA GLU A 62 -22.24 -32.40 15.79
C GLU A 62 -20.71 -32.18 15.72
N ILE A 63 -19.97 -33.11 15.13
CA ILE A 63 -18.52 -32.95 14.92
C ILE A 63 -18.21 -31.73 14.04
N LEU A 64 -18.95 -31.57 12.94
CA LEU A 64 -18.75 -30.44 12.02
C LEU A 64 -19.15 -29.10 12.67
N GLU A 65 -20.21 -29.07 13.47
CA GLU A 65 -20.62 -27.88 14.21
C GLU A 65 -19.55 -27.45 15.22
N ASN A 66 -18.97 -28.40 15.94
CA ASN A 66 -17.85 -28.15 16.85
C ASN A 66 -16.60 -27.66 16.10
N GLU A 67 -16.25 -28.27 14.96
CA GLU A 67 -15.12 -27.85 14.13
C GLU A 67 -15.32 -26.43 13.57
N ILE A 68 -16.53 -26.10 13.10
CA ILE A 68 -16.89 -24.74 12.66
C ILE A 68 -16.77 -23.75 13.82
N GLY A 69 -17.20 -24.15 15.03
CA GLY A 69 -17.06 -23.34 16.24
C GLY A 69 -15.60 -23.00 16.56
N GLU A 70 -14.72 -24.01 16.56
CA GLU A 70 -13.29 -23.84 16.81
C GLU A 70 -12.62 -22.99 15.71
N ILE A 71 -12.97 -23.20 14.44
CA ILE A 71 -12.46 -22.39 13.32
C ILE A 71 -12.86 -20.92 13.49
N ARG A 72 -14.11 -20.65 13.88
CA ARG A 72 -14.60 -19.29 14.11
C ARG A 72 -13.89 -18.63 15.30
N ARG A 73 -13.72 -19.34 16.41
CA ARG A 73 -12.98 -18.81 17.58
C ARG A 73 -11.55 -18.47 17.21
N LYS A 74 -10.84 -19.39 16.56
CA LYS A 74 -9.45 -19.18 16.13
C LYS A 74 -9.32 -18.04 15.12
N LYS A 75 -10.30 -17.89 14.22
CA LYS A 75 -10.35 -16.78 13.28
C LYS A 75 -10.51 -15.45 14.03
N GLN A 76 -11.42 -15.38 15.00
CA GLN A 76 -11.64 -14.18 15.80
C GLN A 76 -10.39 -13.81 16.62
N GLU A 77 -9.76 -14.78 17.29
CA GLU A 77 -8.51 -14.56 18.04
C GLU A 77 -7.41 -13.97 17.14
N ARG A 78 -7.24 -14.51 15.93
CA ARG A 78 -6.26 -14.01 14.95
C ARG A 78 -6.62 -12.62 14.41
N GLU A 79 -7.90 -12.32 14.19
CA GLU A 79 -8.34 -10.99 13.78
C GLU A 79 -8.08 -9.96 14.89
N GLU A 80 -8.34 -10.30 16.15
CA GLU A 80 -8.04 -9.44 17.30
C GLU A 80 -6.53 -9.22 17.48
N GLU A 81 -5.72 -10.26 17.30
CA GLU A 81 -4.25 -10.16 17.34
C GLU A 81 -3.72 -9.21 16.25
N LEU A 82 -4.16 -9.39 15.00
CA LEU A 82 -3.81 -8.50 13.89
C LEU A 82 -4.25 -7.06 14.15
N GLN A 83 -5.44 -6.85 14.72
CA GLN A 83 -5.91 -5.51 15.07
C GLN A 83 -5.03 -4.85 16.12
N ARG A 84 -4.57 -5.59 17.13
CA ARG A 84 -3.62 -5.08 18.14
C ARG A 84 -2.28 -4.72 17.52
N GLU A 85 -1.75 -5.58 16.65
CA GLU A 85 -0.48 -5.32 15.95
C GLU A 85 -0.57 -4.08 15.06
N ILE A 86 -1.66 -3.92 14.29
CA ILE A 86 -1.89 -2.73 13.47
C ILE A 86 -1.94 -1.46 14.34
N LEU A 87 -2.61 -1.53 15.49
CA LEU A 87 -2.70 -0.39 16.41
C LEU A 87 -1.34 -0.03 17.00
N GLU A 88 -0.55 -1.02 17.39
CA GLU A 88 0.81 -0.81 17.89
C GLU A 88 1.73 -0.22 16.81
N MET A 89 1.68 -0.76 15.59
CA MET A 89 2.46 -0.22 14.46
C MET A 89 2.06 1.22 14.14
N ARG A 90 0.77 1.55 14.16
CA ARG A 90 0.30 2.93 13.95
C ARG A 90 0.82 3.86 15.04
N LYS A 91 0.78 3.43 16.30
CA LYS A 91 1.29 4.23 17.42
C LYS A 91 2.79 4.49 17.27
N LYS A 92 3.59 3.46 16.97
CA LYS A 92 5.03 3.59 16.71
C LYS A 92 5.32 4.50 15.52
N ALA A 93 4.54 4.39 14.44
CA ALA A 93 4.69 5.25 13.28
C ALA A 93 4.41 6.72 13.61
N GLN A 94 3.38 6.99 14.41
CA GLN A 94 3.05 8.33 14.89
C GLN A 94 4.15 8.90 15.80
N GLU A 95 4.63 8.12 16.78
CA GLU A 95 5.73 8.54 17.67
C GLU A 95 7.00 8.89 16.88
N LEU A 96 7.34 8.08 15.87
CA LEU A 96 8.49 8.35 15.01
C LEU A 96 8.30 9.61 14.16
N GLU A 97 7.08 9.87 13.69
CA GLU A 97 6.76 11.08 12.94
C GLU A 97 6.86 12.33 13.82
N GLU A 98 6.35 12.27 15.05
CA GLU A 98 6.47 13.33 16.06
C GLU A 98 7.95 13.59 16.41
N GLN A 99 8.76 12.55 16.57
CA GLN A 99 10.21 12.69 16.80
C GLN A 99 10.91 13.40 15.64
N ARG A 100 10.65 12.97 14.40
CA ARG A 100 11.23 13.64 13.22
C ARG A 100 10.80 15.10 13.12
N GLN A 101 9.54 15.39 13.45
CA GLN A 101 9.04 16.76 13.45
C GLN A 101 9.74 17.61 14.51
N GLN A 102 9.94 17.07 15.72
CA GLN A 102 10.67 17.75 16.79
C GLN A 102 12.13 18.01 16.41
N GLU A 103 12.81 17.04 15.80
CA GLU A 103 14.18 17.20 15.29
C GLU A 103 14.26 18.28 14.21
N PHE A 104 13.29 18.28 13.28
CA PHE A 104 13.21 19.31 12.25
C PHE A 104 12.99 20.71 12.84
N ASP A 105 12.07 20.84 13.79
CA ASP A 105 11.80 22.10 14.48
C ASP A 105 12.98 22.57 15.34
N GLN A 106 13.75 21.63 15.90
CA GLN A 106 14.98 21.94 16.62
C GLN A 106 16.07 22.41 15.65
N MET A 107 16.26 21.73 14.53
CA MET A 107 17.21 22.10 13.49
C MET A 107 16.89 23.49 12.92
N LYS A 108 15.60 23.77 12.68
CA LYS A 108 15.13 25.07 12.21
C LYS A 108 15.47 26.17 13.20
N ARG A 109 15.18 25.99 14.49
CA ARG A 109 15.54 26.95 15.54
C ARG A 109 17.04 27.18 15.65
N ASN A 110 17.84 26.12 15.53
CA ASN A 110 19.30 26.24 15.55
C ASN A 110 19.82 27.03 14.36
N PHE A 111 19.23 26.81 13.17
CA PHE A 111 19.59 27.55 11.98
C PHE A 111 19.21 29.03 12.09
N GLU A 112 18.01 29.33 12.57
CA GLU A 112 17.55 30.71 12.83
C GLU A 112 18.49 31.42 13.82
N ALA A 113 18.83 30.78 14.94
CA ALA A 113 19.78 31.32 15.91
C ALA A 113 21.17 31.57 15.28
N GLN A 114 21.66 30.62 14.47
CA GLN A 114 22.94 30.79 13.78
C GLN A 114 22.92 31.96 12.80
N THR A 115 21.81 32.15 12.07
CA THR A 115 21.66 33.29 11.15
C THR A 115 21.59 34.63 11.90
N GLU A 116 20.90 34.67 13.05
CA GLU A 116 20.86 35.86 13.89
C GLU A 116 22.25 36.20 14.45
N ASP A 117 23.00 35.20 14.92
CA ASP A 117 24.36 35.42 15.44
C ASP A 117 25.31 35.92 14.35
N ILE A 118 25.21 35.38 13.13
CA ILE A 118 25.97 35.89 11.97
C ILE A 118 25.61 37.35 11.70
N GLN A 119 24.31 37.69 11.72
CA GLN A 119 23.85 39.06 11.49
C GLN A 119 24.35 40.02 12.57
N ARG A 120 24.23 39.65 13.86
CA ARG A 120 24.75 40.46 14.98
C ARG A 120 26.25 40.70 14.87
N ASN A 121 27.01 39.65 14.54
CA ASN A 121 28.46 39.78 14.32
C ASN A 121 28.80 40.74 13.17
N PHE A 122 28.02 40.71 12.08
CA PHE A 122 28.20 41.62 10.96
C PHE A 122 27.90 43.07 11.37
N ASP A 123 26.80 43.29 12.07
CA ASP A 123 26.38 44.62 12.55
C ASP A 123 27.40 45.20 13.56
N GLU A 124 27.92 44.37 14.47
CA GLU A 124 28.99 44.75 15.40
C GLU A 124 30.29 45.13 14.66
N GLN A 125 30.70 44.34 13.66
CA GLN A 125 31.87 44.68 12.84
C GLN A 125 31.67 45.98 12.05
N SER A 126 30.47 46.21 11.53
CA SER A 126 30.12 47.45 10.84
C SER A 126 30.23 48.66 11.77
N ALA A 127 29.61 48.58 12.96
CA ALA A 127 29.65 49.65 13.95
C ALA A 127 31.09 49.95 14.42
N ALA A 128 31.90 48.92 14.68
CA ALA A 128 33.30 49.08 15.04
C ALA A 128 34.14 49.71 13.93
N MET A 129 33.82 49.42 12.66
CA MET A 129 34.48 50.04 11.51
C MET A 129 34.12 51.52 11.40
N GLU A 130 32.84 51.87 11.54
CA GLU A 130 32.36 53.26 11.54
C GLU A 130 33.02 54.09 12.66
N GLU A 131 33.13 53.53 13.86
CA GLU A 131 33.80 54.19 14.99
C GLU A 131 35.27 54.49 14.68
N ARG A 132 36.00 53.52 14.09
CA ARG A 132 37.40 53.72 13.69
C ARG A 132 37.56 54.80 12.63
N ILE A 133 36.65 54.86 11.66
CA ILE A 133 36.63 55.91 10.64
C ILE A 133 36.43 57.28 11.32
N LEU A 134 35.45 57.40 12.22
CA LEU A 134 35.18 58.64 12.95
C LEU A 134 36.36 59.07 13.83
N GLN A 135 36.99 58.16 14.58
CA GLN A 135 38.20 58.45 15.36
C GLN A 135 39.34 58.97 14.47
N THR A 136 39.56 58.33 13.32
CA THR A 136 40.63 58.73 12.38
C THR A 136 40.40 60.12 11.81
N LEU A 137 39.16 60.44 11.44
CA LEU A 137 38.77 61.77 10.95
C LEU A 137 38.95 62.83 12.05
N LEU A 138 38.55 62.53 13.29
CA LEU A 138 38.68 63.45 14.41
C LEU A 138 40.15 63.76 14.73
N LEU A 139 41.01 62.73 14.77
CA LEU A 139 42.44 62.88 15.00
C LEU A 139 43.07 63.80 13.94
N ARG A 140 42.77 63.54 12.66
CA ARG A 140 43.27 64.35 11.55
C ARG A 140 42.78 65.80 11.61
N ALA A 141 41.54 66.03 12.04
CA ALA A 141 41.03 67.39 12.25
C ALA A 141 41.76 68.11 13.39
N THR A 142 42.07 67.41 14.49
CA THR A 142 42.83 67.99 15.61
C THR A 142 44.27 68.32 15.23
N ASP A 143 44.92 67.48 14.43
CA ASP A 143 46.29 67.72 13.94
C ASP A 143 46.36 68.98 13.06
N LEU A 144 45.38 69.16 12.18
CA LEU A 144 45.29 70.35 11.33
C LEU A 144 45.06 71.62 12.16
N HIS A 145 44.18 71.56 13.17
CA HIS A 145 43.93 72.68 14.07
C HIS A 145 45.17 73.08 14.88
N ASN A 146 45.95 72.10 15.34
CA ASN A 146 47.18 72.34 16.09
C ASN A 146 48.32 72.84 15.19
N ALA A 147 48.40 72.39 13.93
CA ALA A 147 49.40 72.86 12.97
C ALA A 147 49.22 74.35 12.62
N GLY A 148 48.00 74.88 12.63
CA GLY A 148 47.69 76.29 12.41
C GLY A 148 48.06 77.23 13.57
N LYS A 149 48.42 76.69 14.75
CA LYS A 149 48.73 77.47 15.96
C LYS A 149 50.23 77.56 16.29
N ARG A 150 51.13 77.12 15.40
CA ARG A 150 52.57 77.21 15.67
C ARG A 150 52.98 78.69 15.83
N PRO A 151 53.65 79.07 16.94
CA PRO A 151 54.11 80.44 17.13
C PRO A 151 55.14 80.79 16.05
N ILE A 152 54.91 81.91 15.36
CA ILE A 152 55.87 82.47 14.42
C ILE A 152 57.07 82.93 15.26
N CYS A 153 58.13 82.13 15.28
CA CYS A 153 59.40 82.54 15.85
C CYS A 153 59.99 83.63 14.95
N THR A 154 59.81 84.89 15.33
CA THR A 154 60.54 86.02 14.76
C THR A 154 61.98 85.97 15.30
N HIS A 155 62.92 85.50 14.50
CA HIS A 155 64.35 85.68 14.80
C HIS A 155 64.78 87.08 14.36
N SER A 156 65.20 87.88 15.34
CA SER A 156 65.94 89.14 15.19
C SER A 156 67.43 88.90 15.11
#